data_AF-A0A6J4KP53-F1
#
_entry.id   AF-A0A6J4KP53-F1
#
_cell.length_a   1.000
_cell.length_b   1.000
_cell.length_c   1.000
_cell.angle_alpha   90.00
_cell.angle_beta   90.00
_cell.angle_gamma   90.00
#
_symmetry.space_group_name_H-M   'P 1'
#
loop_
_entity.id
_entity.type
_entity.pdbx_description
1 polymer ?
#
loop_
_entity_poly.entity_id
_entity_poly.type
_entity_poly.pdbx_seq_one_letter_code
_entity_poly.pdbx_strand_id
1 'polypeptide(L)'
;MELPARITGEWMDTLPNDALLDVESALYAAFTELDRAERAARGARYDLTRGPEPLMAAWDRWSRVTTETRRRGMQPRRRTAELRPA
;
A
#
# COMPACT_ATOMS: atom_id res chain seq x y z
N MET A 1 -13.39 8.19 -3.29
CA MET A 1 -13.41 7.79 -1.87
C MET A 1 -12.32 8.60 -1.18
N GLU A 2 -12.67 9.37 -0.16
CA GLU A 2 -11.67 10.13 0.61
C GLU A 2 -11.12 9.23 1.72
N LEU A 3 -9.79 9.06 1.74
CA LEU A 3 -9.10 8.32 2.79
C LEU A 3 -8.83 9.26 3.97
N PRO A 4 -9.03 8.81 5.22
CA PRO A 4 -8.71 9.63 6.38
C PRO A 4 -7.21 9.93 6.43
N ALA A 5 -6.86 11.06 7.05
CA ALA A 5 -5.46 11.42 7.30
C ALA A 5 -4.72 10.34 8.12
N ARG A 6 -5.44 9.60 8.98
CA ARG A 6 -4.90 8.52 9.80
C ARG A 6 -5.72 7.25 9.61
N ILE A 7 -5.07 6.17 9.17
CA ILE A 7 -5.68 4.84 9.06
C ILE A 7 -5.53 4.14 10.41
N THR A 8 -6.64 3.96 11.13
CA THR A 8 -6.71 3.27 12.42
C THR A 8 -7.44 1.93 12.29
N GLY A 9 -7.23 1.03 13.25
CA GLY A 9 -7.98 -0.23 13.34
C GLY A 9 -9.48 0.00 13.40
N GLU A 10 -9.92 0.92 14.28
CA GLU A 10 -11.33 1.30 14.43
C GLU A 10 -11.97 1.75 13.12
N TRP A 11 -11.27 2.57 12.33
CA TRP A 11 -11.78 3.00 11.03
C TRP A 11 -11.91 1.81 10.08
N MET A 12 -10.90 0.95 10.01
CA MET A 12 -10.95 -0.24 9.15
C MET A 12 -12.09 -1.19 9.58
N ASP A 13 -12.37 -1.31 10.88
CA ASP A 13 -13.47 -2.11 11.43
C ASP A 13 -14.86 -1.61 11.02
N THR A 14 -15.01 -0.35 10.63
CA THR A 14 -16.25 0.17 10.05
C THR A 14 -16.45 -0.21 8.57
N LEU A 15 -15.39 -0.66 7.89
CA LEU A 15 -15.45 -0.97 6.46
C LEU A 15 -15.92 -2.41 6.21
N PRO A 16 -16.88 -2.61 5.28
CA PRO A 16 -17.14 -3.91 4.69
C PRO A 16 -15.90 -4.49 4.02
N ASN A 17 -15.83 -5.81 3.94
CA ASN A 17 -14.70 -6.53 3.35
C ASN A 17 -14.35 -6.07 1.92
N ASP A 18 -15.34 -5.89 1.04
CA ASP A 18 -15.11 -5.40 -0.32
C ASP A 18 -14.53 -3.98 -0.32
N ALA A 19 -15.06 -3.08 0.51
CA ALA A 19 -14.55 -1.71 0.62
C ALA A 19 -13.11 -1.69 1.15
N LEU A 20 -12.79 -2.57 2.11
CA LEU A 20 -11.44 -2.70 2.65
C LEU A 20 -10.45 -3.21 1.59
N LEU A 21 -10.88 -4.12 0.70
CA LEU A 21 -10.09 -4.58 -0.44
C LEU A 21 -9.87 -3.48 -1.48
N ASP A 22 -10.89 -2.66 -1.75
CA ASP A 22 -10.76 -1.53 -2.68
C ASP A 22 -9.80 -0.47 -2.12
N VAL A 23 -9.87 -0.18 -0.82
CA VAL A 23 -8.92 0.69 -0.11
C VAL A 23 -7.50 0.13 -0.18
N GLU A 24 -7.32 -1.17 0.07
CA GLU A 24 -6.01 -1.82 -0.01
C GLU A 24 -5.40 -1.67 -1.40
N SER A 25 -6.20 -1.94 -2.44
CA SER A 25 -5.75 -1.82 -3.83
C SER A 25 -5.38 -0.39 -4.20
N ALA A 26 -6.13 0.62 -3.72
CA ALA A 26 -5.83 2.02 -3.98
C ALA A 26 -4.53 2.47 -3.30
N LEU A 27 -4.32 2.07 -2.05
CA LEU A 27 -3.10 2.35 -1.31
C LEU A 27 -1.88 1.65 -1.91
N TYR A 28 -2.05 0.40 -2.36
CA TYR A 28 -0.99 -0.33 -3.06
C TYR A 28 -0.57 0.37 -4.35
N ALA A 29 -1.53 0.85 -5.15
CA ALA A 29 -1.23 1.60 -6.38
C ALA A 29 -0.45 2.89 -6.07
N ALA A 30 -0.88 3.67 -5.07
CA ALA A 30 -0.19 4.90 -4.67
C ALA A 30 1.25 4.64 -4.17
N PHE A 31 1.43 3.61 -3.33
CA PHE A 31 2.75 3.19 -2.89
C PHE A 31 3.63 2.75 -4.07
N THR A 32 3.10 1.92 -4.97
CA THR A 32 3.86 1.36 -6.09
C THR A 32 4.36 2.44 -7.05
N GLU A 33 3.57 3.48 -7.31
CA GLU A 33 4.00 4.59 -8.16
C GLU A 33 5.15 5.39 -7.52
N LEU A 34 5.07 5.69 -6.22
CA LEU A 34 6.16 6.33 -5.49
C LEU A 34 7.41 5.45 -5.43
N ASP A 35 7.22 4.15 -5.21
CA ASP A 35 8.29 3.18 -5.13
C ASP A 35 9.05 3.06 -6.45
N ARG A 36 8.31 2.99 -7.57
CA ARG A 36 8.86 2.98 -8.92
C ARG A 36 9.65 4.26 -9.22
N ALA A 37 9.10 5.42 -8.88
CA ALA A 37 9.79 6.70 -9.07
C ALA A 37 11.10 6.75 -8.27
N GLU A 38 11.09 6.30 -7.01
CA GLU A 38 12.29 6.30 -6.16
C GLU A 38 13.33 5.29 -6.64
N ARG A 39 12.90 4.11 -7.09
CA ARG A 39 13.79 3.10 -7.71
C ARG A 39 14.44 3.64 -8.98
N ALA A 40 13.68 4.33 -9.83
CA ALA A 40 14.22 4.95 -11.03
C ALA A 40 15.24 6.05 -10.68
N ALA A 41 14.99 6.84 -9.63
CA ALA A 41 15.88 7.90 -9.19
C ALA A 41 17.18 7.39 -8.53
N ARG A 42 17.10 6.33 -7.72
CA ARG A 42 18.25 5.84 -6.92
C ARG A 42 18.97 4.64 -7.51
N GLY A 43 18.33 3.88 -8.39
CA GLY A 43 18.87 2.65 -8.96
C GLY A 43 19.37 1.69 -7.89
N ALA A 44 20.64 1.30 -7.98
CA ALA A 44 21.28 0.37 -7.04
C ALA A 44 21.38 0.88 -5.58
N ARG A 45 21.21 2.19 -5.35
CA ARG A 45 21.20 2.78 -3.98
C ARG A 45 19.82 2.85 -3.36
N TYR A 46 18.80 2.32 -4.04
CA TYR A 46 17.45 2.28 -3.51
C TYR A 46 17.41 1.45 -2.21
N ASP A 47 16.85 2.05 -1.18
CA ASP A 47 16.53 1.42 0.10
C ASP A 47 15.23 2.03 0.58
N LEU A 48 14.18 1.21 0.66
CA LEU A 48 12.85 1.64 1.07
C LEU A 48 12.90 2.34 2.43
N THR A 49 13.68 1.82 3.39
CA THR A 49 13.77 2.35 4.76
C THR A 49 14.42 3.72 4.85
N ARG A 50 15.11 4.13 3.77
CA ARG A 50 15.75 5.44 3.59
C ARG A 50 15.07 6.26 2.49
N GLY A 51 13.86 5.83 2.10
CA GLY A 51 13.02 6.53 1.15
C GLY A 51 12.54 7.88 1.68
N PRO A 52 12.05 8.75 0.80
CA PRO A 52 11.51 10.04 1.18
C PRO A 52 10.23 9.86 2.02
N GLU A 53 9.91 10.85 2.85
CA GLU A 53 8.74 10.82 3.75
C GLU A 53 7.43 10.38 3.04
N PRO A 54 7.10 10.87 1.82
CA PRO A 54 5.88 10.45 1.14
C PRO A 54 5.86 8.96 0.78
N LEU A 55 7.00 8.37 0.42
CA LEU A 55 7.10 6.94 0.11
C LEU A 55 6.90 6.10 1.39
N MET A 56 7.55 6.50 2.48
CA MET A 56 7.41 5.83 3.77
C MET A 56 5.99 5.93 4.33
N ALA A 57 5.34 7.09 4.19
CA ALA A 57 3.96 7.30 4.60
C ALA A 57 2.98 6.46 3.76
N ALA A 58 3.19 6.35 2.45
CA ALA A 58 2.38 5.50 1.58
C ALA A 58 2.56 4.01 1.93
N TRP A 59 3.80 3.60 2.20
CA TRP A 59 4.12 2.23 2.62
C TRP A 59 3.47 1.87 3.96
N ASP A 60 3.58 2.72 5.00
CA ASP A 60 2.97 2.46 6.32
C ASP A 60 1.45 2.31 6.20
N ARG A 61 0.79 3.22 5.47
CA ARG A 61 -0.65 3.18 5.24
C ARG A 61 -1.09 1.88 4.56
N TRP A 62 -0.44 1.52 3.46
CA TRP A 62 -0.74 0.27 2.75
C TRP A 62 -0.47 -0.96 3.62
N SER A 63 0.64 -0.98 4.36
CA SER A 63 1.04 -2.10 5.22
C SER A 63 0.02 -2.36 6.34
N ARG A 64 -0.54 -1.31 6.96
CA ARG A 64 -1.62 -1.42 7.94
C ARG A 64 -2.87 -2.08 7.38
N VAL A 65 -3.34 -1.60 6.22
CA VAL A 65 -4.54 -2.15 5.57
C VAL A 65 -4.29 -3.58 5.07
N THR A 66 -3.09 -3.88 4.57
CA THR A 66 -2.70 -5.24 4.18
C THR A 66 -2.71 -6.19 5.39
N THR A 67 -2.26 -5.72 6.54
CA THR A 67 -2.30 -6.52 7.78
C THR A 67 -3.73 -6.81 8.20
N GLU A 68 -4.60 -5.81 8.12
CA GLU A 68 -6.01 -5.95 8.46
C GLU A 68 -6.79 -6.86 7.48
N THR A 69 -6.57 -6.70 6.18
CA THR A 69 -7.16 -7.59 5.15
C THR A 69 -6.78 -9.04 5.40
N ARG A 70 -5.50 -9.31 5.70
CA ARG A 70 -5.02 -10.66 6.08
C ARG A 70 -5.61 -11.14 7.40
N ARG A 71 -5.74 -10.28 8.41
CA ARG A 71 -6.37 -10.60 9.69
C ARG A 71 -7.80 -11.12 9.51
N ARG A 72 -8.53 -10.56 8.53
CA ARG A 72 -9.89 -10.99 8.17
C ARG A 72 -9.94 -12.18 7.21
N GLY A 73 -8.81 -12.82 6.92
CA GLY A 73 -8.72 -13.96 6.00
C GLY A 73 -8.93 -13.60 4.53
N MET A 74 -8.86 -12.31 4.19
CA MET A 74 -9.05 -11.85 2.82
C MET A 74 -7.73 -11.87 2.04
N GLN A 75 -7.83 -12.12 0.74
CA GLN A 75 -6.70 -11.93 -0.16
C GLN A 75 -6.84 -10.58 -0.87
N PRO A 76 -5.86 -9.67 -0.70
CA PRO A 76 -5.72 -8.47 -1.50
C PRO A 76 -5.95 -8.75 -2.99
N ARG A 77 -6.79 -7.93 -3.64
CA ARG A 77 -6.99 -7.98 -5.09
C ARG A 77 -5.77 -7.37 -5.77
N ARG A 78 -4.63 -8.06 -5.69
CA ARG A 78 -3.43 -7.70 -6.44
C ARG A 78 -3.74 -8.00 -7.90
N ARG A 79 -4.22 -7.00 -8.63
CA ARG A 79 -4.18 -7.06 -10.09
C ARG A 79 -2.71 -7.21 -10.42
N THR A 80 -2.33 -8.40 -10.90
CA THR A 80 -0.98 -8.79 -11.26
C THR A 80 -0.45 -7.87 -12.35
N ALA A 81 -0.02 -6.66 -11.98
CA ALA A 81 0.79 -5.81 -12.82
C ALA A 81 2.24 -6.26 -12.63
N GLU A 82 2.56 -7.37 -13.29
CA GLU A 82 3.88 -7.71 -13.83
C GLU A 82 5.06 -7.54 -12.88
N LEU A 83 5.30 -8.58 -12.08
CA LEU A 83 6.66 -8.95 -11.71
C LEU A 83 7.34 -9.50 -12.98
N ARG A 84 7.98 -8.61 -13.76
CA ARG A 84 8.99 -9.03 -14.75
C ARG A 84 10.16 -9.67 -14.01
N PRO A 85 10.63 -10.88 -14.39
CA PRO A 85 12.03 -11.19 -14.23
C PRO A 85 12.86 -10.41 -15.28
N ALA A 86 14.11 -10.17 -14.91
CA ALA A 86 15.11 -9.34 -15.57
C ALA A 86 15.21 -9.52 -17.10
#